data_AF-A0A8J6LWT7-F1
#
_entry.id   AF-A0A8J6LWT7-F1
#
_cell.length_a   1.000
_cell.length_b   1.000
_cell.length_c   1.000
_cell.angle_alpha   90.00
_cell.angle_beta   90.00
_cell.angle_gamma   90.00
#
_symmetry.space_group_name_H-M   'P 1'
#
loop_
_entity.id
_entity.type
_entity.pdbx_description
1 polymer ?
#
loop_
_entity_poly.entity_id
_entity_poly.type
_entity_poly.pdbx_seq_one_letter_code
_entity_poly.pdbx_strand_id
1 'polypeptide(L)'
;MTQTVLRGAPRAVLLDEPAVGGNGEVRDVLAALGLPVVLVGGHSPTLVVPAAPAVGIFGAPHPRVAGCHAWYVGPGPTPSWMRRAGDQGPVTTLQILRLLGTALVQERAAVAFRAAGGGRPAPAEIAFDLDVLRGLDRAVAPPDIVGRAPATPALPRDPLLRRSFAALEACCAPNGAIAAAPRAGPGRPDYWFFWQRDAAAVAVALRALACFGPADVRDEAWARCEGYLDFITGLGRGGDVAASRHTMAGVPVGGYGDPQHDGPAGTVLAVLTLDPGALEIARPFLEHLLPAGPRIGFDLWELTQGRSFHAENLRRRALALAARVAAGVDDALAQRCAAAEERSADQRADFDDSAGGWRHVLDPEPPWFAATSRLDASVLGSALLAFEPGSGPDDPRLAETVRRLESCYADRWPVNVRWRRAGNLGAGIGRFPEDCNDGLGSTGGNPWPVATLWMAQYFLHRGEREQAAGYLGFVLAHVHPDAISEQIDATTGTPRGARGLGWAHAELITTVLAGYPSAPSD
;
A
#
# COMPACT_ATOMS: atom_id res chain seq x y z
N MET A 1 -8.51 -1.74 -19.53
CA MET A 1 -7.07 -1.44 -19.40
C MET A 1 -6.39 -1.65 -20.75
N THR A 2 -5.64 -0.67 -21.27
CA THR A 2 -4.75 -0.88 -22.41
C THR A 2 -3.64 -1.84 -21.96
N GLN A 3 -3.76 -3.12 -22.30
CA GLN A 3 -2.78 -4.15 -21.92
C GLN A 3 -1.48 -3.88 -22.68
N THR A 4 -0.60 -3.09 -22.07
CA THR A 4 0.78 -2.92 -22.57
C THR A 4 1.40 -4.30 -22.69
N VAL A 5 1.81 -4.67 -23.91
CA VAL A 5 2.47 -5.93 -24.19
C VAL A 5 3.91 -5.85 -23.70
N LEU A 6 4.35 -6.83 -22.90
CA LEU A 6 5.73 -6.93 -22.41
C LEU A 6 6.54 -7.83 -23.36
N ARG A 7 7.28 -7.25 -24.31
CA ARG A 7 8.17 -8.01 -25.21
C ARG A 7 9.29 -8.68 -24.46
N GLY A 8 9.44 -9.99 -24.66
CA GLY A 8 10.46 -10.77 -23.97
C GLY A 8 10.08 -11.13 -22.53
N ALA A 9 8.83 -10.91 -22.11
CA ALA A 9 8.31 -11.51 -20.89
C ALA A 9 8.17 -13.04 -21.06
N PRO A 10 8.23 -13.82 -19.97
CA PRO A 10 8.06 -15.27 -20.00
C PRO A 10 6.78 -15.69 -20.73
N ARG A 11 6.89 -16.69 -21.60
CA ARG A 11 5.80 -17.23 -22.43
C ARG A 11 5.30 -18.60 -21.99
N ALA A 12 5.98 -19.23 -21.04
CA ALA A 12 5.61 -20.51 -20.48
C ALA A 12 6.18 -20.67 -19.06
N VAL A 13 5.54 -21.52 -18.27
CA VAL A 13 6.03 -21.99 -16.98
C VAL A 13 6.38 -23.47 -17.09
N LEU A 14 7.62 -23.82 -16.80
CA LEU A 14 8.11 -25.20 -16.75
C LEU A 14 8.11 -25.66 -15.29
N LEU A 15 7.54 -26.84 -15.04
CA LEU A 15 7.40 -27.40 -13.70
C LEU A 15 7.70 -28.89 -13.71
N ASP A 16 8.12 -29.46 -12.58
CA ASP A 16 8.12 -30.91 -12.37
C ASP A 16 7.12 -31.32 -11.29
N GLU A 17 6.79 -32.61 -11.24
CA GLU A 17 5.86 -33.15 -10.23
C GLU A 17 6.28 -32.81 -8.79
N PRO A 18 7.57 -32.87 -8.39
CA PRO A 18 7.99 -32.43 -7.06
C PRO A 18 7.72 -30.94 -6.75
N ALA A 19 7.81 -30.03 -7.73
CA ALA A 19 7.53 -28.61 -7.53
C ALA A 19 6.03 -28.32 -7.37
N VAL A 20 5.16 -29.08 -8.04
CA VAL A 20 3.70 -28.90 -7.95
C VAL A 20 3.12 -29.69 -6.77
N GLY A 21 3.59 -30.92 -6.59
CA GLY A 21 3.02 -31.89 -5.66
C GLY A 21 1.53 -32.16 -5.92
N GLY A 22 0.84 -32.59 -4.87
CA GLY A 22 -0.63 -32.73 -4.85
C GLY A 22 -1.38 -31.44 -4.52
N ASN A 23 -0.74 -30.27 -4.60
CA ASN A 23 -1.33 -29.01 -4.16
C ASN A 23 -2.26 -28.42 -5.24
N GLY A 24 -3.57 -28.41 -4.97
CA GLY A 24 -4.58 -27.84 -5.87
C GLY A 24 -4.40 -26.33 -6.11
N GLU A 25 -3.96 -25.59 -5.10
CA GLU A 25 -3.78 -24.14 -5.15
C GLU A 25 -2.69 -23.73 -6.15
N VAL A 26 -1.63 -24.54 -6.30
CA VAL A 26 -0.60 -24.32 -7.33
C VAL A 26 -1.23 -24.37 -8.72
N ARG A 27 -2.15 -25.32 -8.97
CA ARG A 27 -2.83 -25.45 -10.27
C ARG A 27 -3.76 -24.26 -10.52
N ASP A 28 -4.48 -23.81 -9.49
CA ASP A 28 -5.38 -22.66 -9.59
C ASP A 28 -4.60 -21.37 -9.92
N VAL A 29 -3.45 -21.14 -9.27
CA VAL A 29 -2.59 -19.99 -9.56
C VAL A 29 -1.98 -20.07 -10.97
N LEU A 30 -1.58 -21.25 -11.43
CA LEU A 30 -1.07 -21.43 -12.79
C LEU A 30 -2.15 -21.13 -13.85
N ALA A 31 -3.38 -21.58 -13.61
CA ALA A 31 -4.51 -21.26 -14.48
C ALA A 31 -4.77 -19.75 -14.52
N ALA A 32 -4.74 -19.08 -13.35
CA ALA A 32 -4.92 -17.64 -13.24
C ALA A 32 -3.80 -16.81 -13.91
N LEU A 33 -2.56 -17.33 -13.92
CA LEU A 33 -1.41 -16.68 -14.57
C LEU A 33 -1.58 -16.59 -16.09
N GLY A 34 -2.35 -17.52 -16.69
CA GLY A 34 -2.66 -17.52 -18.12
C GLY A 34 -1.46 -17.86 -19.03
N LEU A 35 -0.36 -18.36 -18.46
CA LEU A 35 0.80 -18.83 -19.22
C LEU A 35 0.69 -20.34 -19.50
N PRO A 36 1.05 -20.81 -20.71
CA PRO A 36 1.22 -22.22 -21.00
C PRO A 36 2.09 -22.93 -19.95
N VAL A 37 1.58 -24.02 -19.38
CA VAL A 37 2.29 -24.84 -18.41
C VAL A 37 2.86 -26.07 -19.10
N VAL A 38 4.14 -26.35 -18.86
CA VAL A 38 4.81 -27.55 -19.37
C VAL A 38 5.32 -28.36 -18.19
N LEU A 39 4.71 -29.52 -17.96
CA LEU A 39 5.20 -30.50 -16.98
C LEU A 39 6.38 -31.27 -17.57
N VAL A 40 7.51 -31.19 -16.90
CA VAL A 40 8.78 -31.78 -17.30
C VAL A 40 8.97 -33.08 -16.53
N GLY A 41 8.87 -34.20 -17.24
CA GLY A 41 9.13 -35.54 -16.73
C GLY A 41 10.56 -36.00 -16.98
N GLY A 42 11.09 -36.87 -16.11
CA GLY A 42 12.48 -37.34 -16.15
C GLY A 42 12.94 -37.85 -17.53
N HIS A 43 14.16 -37.44 -17.91
CA HIS A 43 14.97 -37.90 -19.04
C HIS A 43 14.38 -37.73 -20.46
N SER A 44 13.79 -36.57 -20.79
CA SER A 44 13.64 -36.17 -22.20
C SER A 44 14.74 -35.17 -22.60
N PRO A 45 15.77 -35.59 -23.38
CA PRO A 45 16.90 -34.74 -23.76
C PRO A 45 16.54 -33.63 -24.78
N THR A 46 15.30 -33.61 -25.26
CA THR A 46 14.79 -32.64 -26.24
C THR A 46 13.39 -32.18 -25.86
N LEU A 47 13.26 -31.47 -24.73
CA LEU A 47 12.07 -30.63 -24.55
C LEU A 47 12.19 -29.47 -25.53
N VAL A 48 11.48 -29.55 -26.66
CA VAL A 48 11.28 -28.41 -27.55
C VAL A 48 10.34 -27.46 -26.81
N VAL A 49 10.92 -26.57 -26.00
CA VAL A 49 10.16 -25.55 -25.28
C VAL A 49 9.60 -24.56 -26.33
N PRO A 50 8.29 -24.25 -26.31
CA PRO A 50 7.74 -23.26 -27.22
C PRO A 50 8.40 -21.90 -26.97
N ALA A 51 9.10 -21.39 -28.00
CA ALA A 51 9.76 -20.09 -28.12
C ALA A 51 10.10 -19.37 -26.79
N ALA A 52 11.36 -19.48 -26.37
CA ALA A 52 11.97 -18.64 -25.32
C ALA A 52 11.54 -17.16 -25.44
N PRO A 53 11.34 -16.44 -24.32
CA PRO A 53 11.77 -16.78 -22.96
C PRO A 53 10.72 -17.52 -22.10
N ALA A 54 11.18 -18.32 -21.13
CA ALA A 54 10.33 -19.06 -20.19
C ALA A 54 10.85 -18.97 -18.75
N VAL A 55 10.01 -19.32 -17.78
CA VAL A 55 10.41 -19.52 -16.38
C VAL A 55 10.27 -20.98 -15.96
N GLY A 56 11.09 -21.43 -15.01
CA GLY A 56 11.04 -22.79 -14.49
C GLY A 56 11.04 -22.84 -12.97
N ILE A 57 10.26 -23.75 -12.39
CA ILE A 57 10.31 -24.05 -10.95
C ILE A 57 10.43 -25.57 -10.80
N PHE A 58 11.55 -26.03 -10.26
CA PHE A 58 11.88 -27.46 -10.23
C PHE A 58 12.16 -27.94 -8.80
N GLY A 59 11.54 -29.03 -8.41
CA GLY A 59 11.83 -29.74 -7.16
C GLY A 59 12.88 -30.85 -7.34
N ALA A 60 13.23 -31.23 -8.58
CA ALA A 60 14.30 -32.16 -8.91
C ALA A 60 15.39 -31.51 -9.79
N PRO A 61 16.65 -31.99 -9.73
CA PRO A 61 17.69 -31.54 -10.64
C PRO A 61 17.32 -31.84 -12.11
N HIS A 62 17.47 -30.85 -12.98
CA HIS A 62 17.15 -30.98 -14.40
C HIS A 62 18.30 -30.45 -15.30
N PRO A 63 18.54 -31.02 -16.50
CA PRO A 63 19.41 -30.43 -17.52
C PRO A 63 19.00 -29.00 -17.88
N ARG A 64 19.99 -28.17 -18.24
CA ARG A 64 19.79 -26.76 -18.58
C ARG A 64 18.82 -26.60 -19.76
N VAL A 65 17.81 -25.78 -19.56
CA VAL A 65 16.86 -25.38 -20.60
C VAL A 65 17.27 -24.01 -21.15
N ALA A 66 17.56 -23.92 -22.45
CA ALA A 66 17.96 -22.66 -23.08
C ALA A 66 16.83 -21.63 -23.01
N GLY A 67 17.15 -20.38 -22.64
CA GLY A 67 16.18 -19.29 -22.52
C GLY A 67 15.22 -19.39 -21.34
N CYS A 68 15.51 -20.27 -20.36
CA CYS A 68 14.72 -20.44 -19.15
C CYS A 68 15.41 -19.79 -17.94
N HIS A 69 14.67 -18.95 -17.21
CA HIS A 69 15.06 -18.47 -15.88
C HIS A 69 14.43 -19.37 -14.82
N ALA A 70 15.24 -20.09 -14.04
CA ALA A 70 14.75 -21.21 -13.22
C ALA A 70 15.07 -21.08 -11.73
N TRP A 71 14.10 -21.46 -10.90
CA TRP A 71 14.22 -21.61 -9.45
C TRP A 71 14.22 -23.10 -9.07
N TYR A 72 15.00 -23.42 -8.04
CA TYR A 72 15.09 -24.74 -7.45
C TYR A 72 14.46 -24.72 -6.05
N VAL A 73 13.39 -25.49 -5.89
CA VAL A 73 12.60 -25.66 -4.65
C VAL A 73 12.76 -27.06 -4.06
N GLY A 74 13.73 -27.83 -4.55
CA GLY A 74 14.00 -29.19 -4.12
C GLY A 74 14.99 -29.30 -2.95
N PRO A 75 15.11 -30.50 -2.37
CA PRO A 75 16.12 -30.79 -1.36
C PRO A 75 17.52 -30.98 -1.99
N GLY A 76 18.57 -30.63 -1.26
CA GLY A 76 19.96 -30.91 -1.67
C GLY A 76 20.62 -29.79 -2.49
N PRO A 77 21.69 -30.11 -3.24
CA PRO A 77 22.48 -29.12 -3.96
C PRO A 77 21.74 -28.58 -5.18
N THR A 78 21.73 -27.26 -5.31
CA THR A 78 21.09 -26.58 -6.44
C THR A 78 21.95 -26.71 -7.71
N PRO A 79 21.36 -27.14 -8.84
CA PRO A 79 22.05 -27.11 -10.13
C PRO A 79 22.57 -25.70 -10.47
N SER A 80 23.78 -25.60 -11.01
CA SER A 80 24.49 -24.32 -11.21
C SER A 80 23.78 -23.30 -12.10
N TRP A 81 22.82 -23.75 -12.93
CA TRP A 81 22.04 -22.88 -13.81
C TRP A 81 20.71 -22.41 -13.21
N MET A 82 20.33 -22.90 -12.02
CA MET A 82 19.10 -22.56 -11.30
C MET A 82 19.39 -21.65 -10.10
N ARG A 83 18.36 -20.97 -9.58
CA ARG A 83 18.41 -20.12 -8.38
C ARG A 83 17.82 -20.85 -7.18
N ARG A 84 18.55 -20.88 -6.07
CA ARG A 84 18.10 -21.54 -4.85
C ARG A 84 17.01 -20.70 -4.17
N ALA A 85 15.83 -21.29 -3.96
CA ALA A 85 14.84 -20.72 -3.05
C ALA A 85 15.20 -21.03 -1.58
N GLY A 86 14.74 -20.15 -0.67
CA GLY A 86 14.92 -20.26 0.78
C GLY A 86 14.22 -21.48 1.34
N ASP A 87 12.95 -21.65 0.95
CA ASP A 87 12.10 -22.76 1.33
C ASP A 87 11.99 -23.81 0.21
N GLN A 88 11.24 -24.89 0.46
CA GLN A 88 11.11 -26.03 -0.43
C GLN A 88 9.66 -26.39 -0.73
N GLY A 89 9.48 -27.05 -1.88
CA GLY A 89 8.23 -27.70 -2.26
C GLY A 89 7.11 -26.75 -2.72
N PRO A 90 5.87 -27.26 -2.76
CA PRO A 90 4.74 -26.57 -3.40
C PRO A 90 4.37 -25.21 -2.80
N VAL A 91 4.61 -24.98 -1.51
CA VAL A 91 4.36 -23.69 -0.86
C VAL A 91 5.29 -22.62 -1.42
N THR A 92 6.56 -22.94 -1.62
CA THR A 92 7.53 -22.03 -2.24
C THR A 92 7.25 -21.82 -3.72
N THR A 93 6.82 -22.87 -4.43
CA THR A 93 6.32 -22.75 -5.81
C THR A 93 5.18 -21.75 -5.90
N LEU A 94 4.20 -21.84 -4.99
CA LEU A 94 3.07 -20.92 -4.93
C LEU A 94 3.52 -19.47 -4.70
N GLN A 95 4.47 -19.24 -3.78
CA GLN A 95 5.05 -17.92 -3.53
C GLN A 95 5.73 -17.35 -4.79
N ILE A 96 6.57 -18.14 -5.47
CA ILE A 96 7.26 -17.70 -6.70
C ILE A 96 6.24 -17.30 -7.77
N LEU A 97 5.22 -18.13 -8.00
CA LEU A 97 4.19 -17.86 -9.00
C LEU A 97 3.39 -16.59 -8.66
N ARG A 98 3.02 -16.41 -7.39
CA ARG A 98 2.32 -15.22 -6.89
C ARG A 98 3.13 -13.94 -7.06
N LEU A 99 4.43 -14.00 -6.80
CA LEU A 99 5.34 -12.86 -7.05
C LEU A 99 5.47 -12.58 -8.55
N LEU A 100 5.58 -13.62 -9.38
CA LEU A 100 5.73 -13.48 -10.84
C LEU A 100 4.52 -12.79 -11.46
N GLY A 101 3.31 -13.31 -11.25
CA GLY A 101 2.13 -12.68 -11.85
C GLY A 101 1.91 -11.26 -11.33
N THR A 102 2.20 -11.00 -10.05
CA THR A 102 2.07 -9.65 -9.49
C THR A 102 3.09 -8.69 -10.09
N ALA A 103 4.34 -9.12 -10.25
CA ALA A 103 5.37 -8.29 -10.88
C ALA A 103 5.03 -7.97 -12.35
N LEU A 104 4.47 -8.92 -13.10
CA LEU A 104 4.01 -8.68 -14.47
C LEU A 104 2.86 -7.68 -14.55
N VAL A 105 1.96 -7.68 -13.58
CA VAL A 105 0.87 -6.68 -13.50
C VAL A 105 1.42 -5.33 -13.09
N GLN A 106 2.28 -5.28 -12.06
CA GLN A 106 2.89 -4.05 -11.56
C GLN A 106 3.77 -3.36 -12.60
N GLU A 107 4.47 -4.13 -13.44
CA GLU A 107 5.30 -3.54 -14.50
C GLU A 107 4.44 -2.76 -15.52
N ARG A 108 3.28 -3.31 -15.89
CA ARG A 108 2.32 -2.63 -16.77
C ARG A 108 1.69 -1.43 -16.07
N ALA A 109 1.31 -1.58 -14.80
CA ALA A 109 0.75 -0.52 -13.97
C ALA A 109 1.70 0.69 -13.88
N ALA A 110 2.97 0.46 -13.57
CA ALA A 110 3.98 1.50 -13.43
C ALA A 110 4.20 2.26 -14.75
N VAL A 111 4.15 1.57 -15.88
CA VAL A 111 4.26 2.19 -17.22
C VAL A 111 3.05 3.07 -17.52
N ALA A 112 1.84 2.58 -17.25
CA ALA A 112 0.62 3.34 -17.46
C ALA A 112 0.55 4.57 -16.53
N PHE A 113 0.90 4.40 -15.25
CA PHE A 113 0.99 5.47 -14.26
C PHE A 113 1.92 6.61 -14.70
N ARG A 114 3.15 6.27 -15.13
CA ARG A 114 4.14 7.25 -15.62
C ARG A 114 3.72 7.92 -16.91
N ALA A 115 3.07 7.20 -17.82
CA ALA A 115 2.54 7.76 -19.05
C ALA A 115 1.46 8.81 -18.75
N ALA A 116 0.49 8.45 -17.90
CA ALA A 116 -0.59 9.35 -17.46
C ALA A 116 -0.05 10.60 -16.76
N GLY A 117 0.94 10.45 -15.86
CA GLY A 117 1.57 11.59 -15.18
C GLY A 117 2.29 12.55 -16.12
N GLY A 118 2.77 12.05 -17.27
CA GLY A 118 3.34 12.86 -18.35
C GLY A 118 2.33 13.34 -19.39
N GLY A 119 1.02 13.17 -19.17
CA GLY A 119 -0.03 13.55 -20.12
C GLY A 119 -0.02 12.75 -21.42
N ARG A 120 0.49 11.51 -21.39
CA ARG A 120 0.63 10.63 -22.57
C ARG A 120 -0.15 9.33 -22.36
N PRO A 121 -0.68 8.70 -23.43
CA PRO A 121 -1.26 7.37 -23.33
C PRO A 121 -0.17 6.33 -23.00
N ALA A 122 -0.57 5.26 -22.32
CA ALA A 122 0.31 4.11 -22.13
C ALA A 122 0.75 3.53 -23.48
N PRO A 123 2.03 3.18 -23.67
CA PRO A 123 2.52 2.55 -24.89
C PRO A 123 1.82 1.20 -25.12
N ALA A 124 1.59 0.83 -26.38
CA ALA A 124 1.01 -0.47 -26.70
C ALA A 124 1.95 -1.63 -26.34
N GLU A 125 3.26 -1.41 -26.39
CA GLU A 125 4.27 -2.44 -26.21
C GLU A 125 5.56 -1.85 -25.62
N ILE A 126 6.19 -2.57 -24.69
CA ILE A 126 7.49 -2.22 -24.08
C ILE A 126 8.37 -3.46 -23.99
N ALA A 127 9.68 -3.27 -23.83
CA ALA A 127 10.58 -4.37 -23.49
C ALA A 127 10.36 -4.80 -22.03
N PHE A 128 10.33 -6.10 -21.77
CA PHE A 128 10.31 -6.66 -20.43
C PHE A 128 11.68 -6.46 -19.77
N ASP A 129 11.67 -5.87 -18.57
CA ASP A 129 12.89 -5.71 -17.78
C ASP A 129 13.26 -7.04 -17.10
N LEU A 130 14.43 -7.58 -17.45
CA LEU A 130 14.94 -8.81 -16.84
C LEU A 130 15.29 -8.64 -15.35
N ASP A 131 15.48 -7.40 -14.88
CA ASP A 131 15.70 -7.13 -13.46
C ASP A 131 14.47 -7.48 -12.59
N VAL A 132 13.26 -7.57 -13.19
CA VAL A 132 12.08 -8.13 -12.51
C VAL A 132 12.36 -9.55 -12.01
N LEU A 133 12.93 -10.42 -12.86
CA LEU A 133 13.25 -11.80 -12.48
C LEU A 133 14.39 -11.86 -11.46
N ARG A 134 15.36 -10.95 -11.53
CA ARG A 134 16.40 -10.81 -10.50
C ARG A 134 15.84 -10.32 -9.17
N GLY A 135 14.77 -9.53 -9.20
CA GLY A 135 14.01 -9.15 -8.03
C GLY A 135 13.35 -10.33 -7.35
N LEU A 136 12.68 -11.17 -8.14
CA LEU A 136 12.14 -12.44 -7.67
C LEU A 136 13.22 -13.35 -7.07
N ASP A 137 14.40 -13.45 -7.71
CA ASP A 137 15.53 -14.20 -7.17
C ASP A 137 15.85 -13.77 -5.74
N ARG A 138 15.94 -12.46 -5.49
CA ARG A 138 16.20 -11.92 -4.14
C ARG A 138 15.04 -12.16 -3.18
N ALA A 139 13.81 -12.02 -3.63
CA ALA A 139 12.62 -12.15 -2.80
C ALA A 139 12.39 -13.59 -2.30
N VAL A 140 12.88 -14.59 -3.03
CA VAL A 140 12.70 -16.01 -2.68
C VAL A 140 13.99 -16.68 -2.24
N ALA A 141 15.16 -16.03 -2.34
CA ALA A 141 16.41 -16.57 -1.85
C ALA A 141 16.43 -16.64 -0.30
N PRO A 142 17.25 -17.53 0.29
CA PRO A 142 17.57 -17.44 1.71
C PRO A 142 18.08 -16.02 2.02
N PRO A 143 17.57 -15.35 3.08
CA PRO A 143 17.95 -13.98 3.37
C PRO A 143 19.44 -13.90 3.74
N ASP A 144 20.16 -12.99 3.09
CA ASP A 144 21.54 -12.67 3.44
C ASP A 144 21.56 -11.71 4.64
N ILE A 145 21.69 -12.28 5.84
CA ILE A 145 21.58 -11.53 7.11
C ILE A 145 22.98 -11.06 7.54
N VAL A 146 23.61 -10.24 6.69
CA VAL A 146 24.86 -9.55 7.02
C VAL A 146 24.55 -8.21 7.70
N GLY A 147 25.34 -7.88 8.73
CA GLY A 147 25.25 -6.62 9.45
C GLY A 147 24.39 -6.68 10.73
N ARG A 148 24.16 -5.51 11.33
CA ARG A 148 23.35 -5.33 12.55
C ARG A 148 22.23 -4.34 12.28
N ALA A 149 21.17 -4.39 13.08
CA ALA A 149 20.14 -3.36 13.06
C ALA A 149 20.75 -1.99 13.42
N PRO A 150 20.29 -0.90 12.78
CA PRO A 150 20.61 0.45 13.26
C PRO A 150 20.06 0.64 14.68
N ALA A 151 20.71 1.51 15.44
CA ALA A 151 20.20 1.91 16.75
C ALA A 151 18.94 2.75 16.57
N THR A 152 17.93 2.52 17.42
CA THR A 152 16.76 3.39 17.49
C THR A 152 17.21 4.76 18.02
N PRO A 153 16.97 5.86 17.29
CA PRO A 153 17.30 7.18 17.80
C PRO A 153 16.42 7.53 19.00
N ALA A 154 16.87 8.51 19.81
CA ALA A 154 16.00 9.12 20.80
C ALA A 154 14.75 9.71 20.12
N LEU A 155 13.61 9.62 20.80
CA LEU A 155 12.30 10.01 20.27
C LEU A 155 11.73 11.26 20.95
N PRO A 156 12.43 12.40 20.98
CA PRO A 156 11.86 13.60 21.59
C PRO A 156 10.68 14.06 20.74
N ARG A 157 9.50 14.07 21.37
CA ARG A 157 8.19 14.36 20.76
C ARG A 157 8.23 15.64 19.93
N ASP A 158 8.52 16.77 20.56
CA ASP A 158 8.37 18.07 19.90
C ASP A 158 9.36 18.28 18.73
N PRO A 159 10.66 17.90 18.82
CA PRO A 159 11.54 17.89 17.66
C PRO A 159 11.05 17.02 16.49
N LEU A 160 10.49 15.84 16.76
CA LEU A 160 9.92 14.98 15.71
C LEU A 160 8.72 15.64 15.03
N LEU A 161 7.83 16.28 15.81
CA LEU A 161 6.67 16.98 15.29
C LEU A 161 7.07 18.20 14.44
N ARG A 162 8.03 19.01 14.89
CA ARG A 162 8.54 20.16 14.12
C ARG A 162 9.16 19.76 12.79
N ARG A 163 10.00 18.71 12.79
CA ARG A 163 10.64 18.20 11.57
C ARG A 163 9.63 17.64 10.58
N SER A 164 8.66 16.88 11.09
CA SER A 164 7.59 16.33 10.25
C SER A 164 6.67 17.41 9.71
N PHE A 165 6.35 18.44 10.51
CA PHE A 165 5.58 19.59 10.06
C PHE A 165 6.30 20.31 8.91
N ALA A 166 7.59 20.64 9.06
CA ALA A 166 8.37 21.27 8.00
C ALA A 166 8.39 20.46 6.68
N ALA A 167 8.41 19.13 6.78
CA ALA A 167 8.29 18.27 5.60
C ALA A 167 6.89 18.32 4.96
N LEU A 168 5.81 18.37 5.76
CA LEU A 168 4.45 18.59 5.26
C LEU A 168 4.30 19.95 4.60
N GLU A 169 4.93 21.00 5.14
CA GLU A 169 4.90 22.34 4.55
C GLU A 169 5.47 22.34 3.13
N ALA A 170 6.53 21.55 2.89
CA ALA A 170 7.12 21.40 1.56
C ALA A 170 6.19 20.70 0.54
N CYS A 171 5.13 20.03 1.00
CA CYS A 171 4.08 19.46 0.15
C CYS A 171 2.94 20.44 -0.15
N CYS A 172 2.81 21.53 0.62
CA CYS A 172 1.70 22.48 0.48
C CYS A 172 2.00 23.53 -0.60
N ALA A 173 1.05 23.74 -1.52
CA ALA A 173 1.08 24.84 -2.47
C ALA A 173 0.35 26.08 -1.91
N PRO A 174 0.66 27.30 -2.39
CA PRO A 174 0.03 28.54 -1.90
C PRO A 174 -1.49 28.61 -2.05
N ASN A 175 -2.07 27.85 -2.98
CA ASN A 175 -3.52 27.75 -3.19
C ASN A 175 -4.19 26.68 -2.31
N GLY A 176 -3.47 26.12 -1.33
CA GLY A 176 -4.01 25.12 -0.41
C GLY A 176 -3.96 23.67 -0.87
N ALA A 177 -3.56 23.41 -2.13
CA ALA A 177 -3.35 22.04 -2.60
C ALA A 177 -2.20 21.38 -1.84
N ILE A 178 -2.38 20.11 -1.45
CA ILE A 178 -1.38 19.31 -0.76
C ILE A 178 -0.90 18.19 -1.70
N ALA A 179 0.40 18.19 -2.03
CA ALA A 179 1.03 17.17 -2.86
C ALA A 179 1.31 15.90 -2.06
N ALA A 180 1.39 14.75 -2.75
CA ALA A 180 1.83 13.49 -2.12
C ALA A 180 3.28 13.55 -1.63
N ALA A 181 4.18 14.21 -2.38
CA ALA A 181 5.55 14.50 -1.94
C ALA A 181 6.06 15.82 -2.57
N PRO A 182 7.11 16.46 -1.99
CA PRO A 182 7.72 17.65 -2.58
C PRO A 182 8.26 17.38 -3.98
N ARG A 183 8.38 18.44 -4.79
CA ARG A 183 8.92 18.36 -6.15
C ARG A 183 10.27 17.62 -6.14
N ALA A 184 10.32 16.53 -6.88
CA ALA A 184 11.52 15.71 -6.96
C ALA A 184 12.53 16.32 -7.95
N GLY A 185 13.82 16.14 -7.65
CA GLY A 185 14.89 16.41 -8.63
C GLY A 185 14.91 15.39 -9.78
N PRO A 186 15.73 15.62 -10.82
CA PRO A 186 15.83 14.74 -11.99
C PRO A 186 16.07 13.27 -11.60
N GLY A 187 15.42 12.33 -12.31
CA GLY A 187 15.61 10.89 -12.14
C GLY A 187 14.86 10.26 -10.95
N ARG A 188 13.96 11.00 -10.30
CA ARG A 188 13.09 10.51 -9.21
C ARG A 188 11.63 10.50 -9.66
N PRO A 189 10.77 9.66 -9.06
CA PRO A 189 9.35 9.66 -9.37
C PRO A 189 8.72 11.02 -9.03
N ASP A 190 7.91 11.55 -9.95
CA ASP A 190 7.21 12.83 -9.77
C ASP A 190 5.89 12.62 -9.04
N TYR A 191 5.84 13.03 -7.78
CA TYR A 191 4.71 12.91 -6.86
C TYR A 191 4.11 14.29 -6.53
N TRP A 192 4.44 15.32 -7.31
CA TRP A 192 3.91 16.68 -7.15
C TRP A 192 2.50 16.82 -7.75
N PHE A 193 1.57 16.00 -7.26
CA PHE A 193 0.16 16.04 -7.61
C PHE A 193 -0.69 15.94 -6.34
N PHE A 194 -1.90 16.44 -6.44
CA PHE A 194 -2.91 16.36 -5.40
C PHE A 194 -3.65 15.03 -5.49
N TRP A 195 -3.33 14.08 -4.62
CA TRP A 195 -4.19 12.92 -4.35
C TRP A 195 -5.10 13.24 -3.18
N GLN A 196 -6.40 13.04 -3.36
CA GLN A 196 -7.38 13.28 -2.30
C GLN A 196 -7.10 12.46 -1.04
N ARG A 197 -6.71 11.19 -1.23
CA ARG A 197 -6.36 10.27 -0.13
C ARG A 197 -5.19 10.81 0.71
N ASP A 198 -4.07 11.12 0.06
CA ASP A 198 -2.87 11.62 0.72
C ASP A 198 -3.15 12.97 1.41
N ALA A 199 -3.82 13.89 0.71
CA ALA A 199 -4.16 15.21 1.23
C ALA A 199 -5.11 15.13 2.43
N ALA A 200 -6.08 14.20 2.44
CA ALA A 200 -6.96 13.99 3.57
C ALA A 200 -6.20 13.53 4.83
N ALA A 201 -5.28 12.57 4.68
CA ALA A 201 -4.42 12.12 5.79
C ALA A 201 -3.56 13.26 6.34
N VAL A 202 -2.95 14.06 5.45
CA VAL A 202 -2.15 15.24 5.82
C VAL A 202 -3.01 16.29 6.52
N ALA A 203 -4.19 16.62 6.00
CA ALA A 203 -5.09 17.60 6.61
C ALA A 203 -5.49 17.20 8.04
N VAL A 204 -5.85 15.94 8.26
CA VAL A 204 -6.17 15.41 9.59
C VAL A 204 -4.97 15.50 10.54
N ALA A 205 -3.76 15.18 10.08
CA ALA A 205 -2.55 15.32 10.89
C ALA A 205 -2.21 16.79 11.22
N LEU A 206 -2.41 17.71 10.27
CA LEU A 206 -2.25 19.15 10.49
C LEU A 206 -3.26 19.67 11.53
N ARG A 207 -4.51 19.18 11.48
CA ARG A 207 -5.52 19.50 12.50
C ARG A 207 -5.08 19.01 13.88
N ALA A 208 -4.55 17.80 13.97
CA ALA A 208 -4.02 17.27 15.22
C ALA A 208 -2.83 18.10 15.74
N LEU A 209 -1.93 18.55 14.87
CA LEU A 209 -0.85 19.47 15.22
C LEU A 209 -1.38 20.82 15.72
N ALA A 210 -2.36 21.42 15.05
CA ALA A 210 -2.96 22.68 15.46
C ALA A 210 -3.54 22.60 16.89
N CYS A 211 -4.16 21.47 17.24
CA CYS A 211 -4.73 21.26 18.58
C CYS A 211 -3.69 20.89 19.64
N PHE A 212 -2.75 20.00 19.31
CA PHE A 212 -1.94 19.28 20.31
C PHE A 212 -0.43 19.39 20.09
N GLY A 213 0.01 19.99 18.98
CA GLY A 213 1.42 20.15 18.65
C GLY A 213 2.17 21.15 19.53
N PRO A 214 3.49 21.34 19.29
CA PRO A 214 4.27 22.42 19.90
C PRO A 214 3.64 23.80 19.61
N ALA A 215 3.68 24.72 20.57
CA ALA A 215 2.98 26.01 20.45
C ALA A 215 3.42 26.83 19.21
N ASP A 216 4.69 26.73 18.84
CA ASP A 216 5.33 27.43 17.71
C ASP A 216 4.98 26.87 16.33
N VAL A 217 4.16 25.83 16.23
CA VAL A 217 3.70 25.28 14.93
C VAL A 217 2.18 25.24 14.81
N ARG A 218 1.42 25.59 15.86
CA ARG A 218 -0.04 25.39 15.88
C ARG A 218 -0.75 26.29 14.89
N ASP A 219 -0.38 27.57 14.88
CA ASP A 219 -1.04 28.58 14.05
C ASP A 219 -0.74 28.32 12.57
N GLU A 220 0.51 28.00 12.24
CA GLU A 220 0.90 27.64 10.88
C GLU A 220 0.25 26.33 10.43
N ALA A 221 0.13 25.32 11.30
CA ALA A 221 -0.57 24.08 10.98
C ALA A 221 -2.06 24.33 10.69
N TRP A 222 -2.71 25.19 11.48
CA TRP A 222 -4.10 25.60 11.23
C TRP A 222 -4.25 26.36 9.92
N ALA A 223 -3.34 27.30 9.60
CA ALA A 223 -3.37 28.02 8.34
C ALA A 223 -3.28 27.08 7.12
N ARG A 224 -2.59 25.94 7.23
CA ARG A 224 -2.58 24.90 6.18
C ARG A 224 -3.90 24.12 6.11
N CYS A 225 -4.58 23.90 7.23
CA CYS A 225 -5.95 23.35 7.23
C CYS A 225 -6.92 24.28 6.51
N GLU A 226 -6.85 25.58 6.77
CA GLU A 226 -7.69 26.58 6.08
C GLU A 226 -7.46 26.59 4.57
N GLY A 227 -6.19 26.61 4.15
CA GLY A 227 -5.85 26.49 2.73
C GLY A 227 -6.41 25.21 2.09
N TYR A 228 -6.31 24.07 2.77
CA TYR A 228 -6.91 22.82 2.27
C TYR A 228 -8.43 22.94 2.08
N LEU A 229 -9.16 23.54 3.03
CA LEU A 229 -10.61 23.76 2.90
C LEU A 229 -10.95 24.66 1.69
N ASP A 230 -10.17 25.71 1.46
CA ASP A 230 -10.32 26.58 0.30
C ASP A 230 -10.10 25.82 -1.01
N PHE A 231 -9.05 24.99 -1.07
CA PHE A 231 -8.76 24.18 -2.25
C PHE A 231 -9.87 23.17 -2.54
N ILE A 232 -10.35 22.45 -1.52
CA ILE A 232 -11.45 21.48 -1.65
C ILE A 232 -12.75 22.16 -2.09
N THR A 233 -13.02 23.37 -1.61
CA THR A 233 -14.18 24.17 -2.06
C THR A 233 -14.14 24.41 -3.57
N GLY A 234 -12.96 24.73 -4.11
CA GLY A 234 -12.75 24.86 -5.55
C GLY A 234 -12.92 23.53 -6.29
N LEU A 235 -12.31 22.46 -5.75
CA LEU A 235 -12.33 21.12 -6.34
C LEU A 235 -13.76 20.56 -6.47
N GLY A 236 -14.58 20.70 -5.42
CA GLY A 236 -15.97 20.22 -5.41
C GLY A 236 -16.87 20.91 -6.45
N ARG A 237 -16.49 22.10 -6.94
CA ARG A 237 -17.18 22.79 -8.05
C ARG A 237 -16.68 22.32 -9.43
N GLY A 238 -15.48 21.74 -9.50
CA GLY A 238 -14.75 21.42 -10.72
C GLY A 238 -15.13 20.11 -11.41
N GLY A 239 -15.98 19.28 -10.80
CA GLY A 239 -16.59 18.10 -11.46
C GLY A 239 -16.17 16.76 -10.86
N ASP A 240 -15.19 16.07 -11.46
CA ASP A 240 -14.91 14.66 -11.18
C ASP A 240 -14.21 14.43 -9.84
N VAL A 241 -15.01 14.38 -8.78
CA VAL A 241 -14.55 14.08 -7.43
C VAL A 241 -13.98 12.66 -7.29
N ALA A 242 -14.25 11.74 -8.23
CA ALA A 242 -13.74 10.37 -8.16
C ALA A 242 -12.39 10.17 -8.87
N ALA A 243 -11.83 11.23 -9.45
CA ALA A 243 -10.48 11.19 -9.99
C ALA A 243 -9.46 10.89 -8.89
N SER A 244 -8.59 9.92 -9.17
CA SER A 244 -7.50 9.48 -8.31
C SER A 244 -6.60 10.64 -7.89
N ARG A 245 -6.20 11.45 -8.86
CA ARG A 245 -5.33 12.61 -8.65
C ARG A 245 -5.64 13.79 -9.55
N HIS A 246 -5.21 14.94 -9.08
CA HIS A 246 -5.32 16.22 -9.78
C HIS A 246 -3.94 16.87 -9.86
N THR A 247 -3.76 17.73 -10.86
CA THR A 247 -2.67 18.71 -10.81
C THR A 247 -2.84 19.59 -9.57
N MET A 248 -1.77 20.27 -9.15
CA MET A 248 -1.84 21.21 -8.02
C MET A 248 -2.77 22.42 -8.26
N ALA A 249 -3.32 22.58 -9.47
CA ALA A 249 -4.34 23.56 -9.82
C ALA A 249 -5.78 23.00 -9.74
N GLY A 250 -5.95 21.73 -9.35
CA GLY A 250 -7.28 21.08 -9.23
C GLY A 250 -7.82 20.50 -10.54
N VAL A 251 -6.99 20.36 -11.58
CA VAL A 251 -7.39 19.71 -12.85
C VAL A 251 -7.17 18.19 -12.76
N PRO A 252 -8.19 17.34 -13.01
CA PRO A 252 -8.04 15.88 -12.99
C PRO A 252 -6.94 15.38 -13.93
N VAL A 253 -6.12 14.45 -13.46
CA VAL A 253 -5.09 13.77 -14.28
C VAL A 253 -5.63 12.42 -14.70
N GLY A 254 -6.29 12.36 -15.85
CA GLY A 254 -6.85 11.11 -16.37
C GLY A 254 -5.80 10.14 -16.93
N GLY A 255 -6.26 8.92 -17.22
CA GLY A 255 -5.53 7.93 -18.03
C GLY A 255 -5.03 6.71 -17.27
N TYR A 256 -4.99 6.76 -15.93
CA TYR A 256 -4.67 5.63 -15.07
C TYR A 256 -5.12 5.90 -13.63
N GLY A 257 -5.60 4.88 -12.91
CA GLY A 257 -5.99 5.00 -11.50
C GLY A 257 -7.45 5.42 -11.26
N ASP A 258 -8.21 5.76 -12.30
CA ASP A 258 -9.58 6.24 -12.16
C ASP A 258 -10.66 5.15 -12.41
N PRO A 259 -11.84 5.24 -11.77
CA PRO A 259 -12.11 6.07 -10.60
C PRO A 259 -11.46 5.48 -9.34
N GLN A 260 -11.23 6.32 -8.33
CA GLN A 260 -10.72 5.91 -7.02
C GLN A 260 -11.63 6.46 -5.92
N HIS A 261 -12.40 5.57 -5.28
CA HIS A 261 -13.55 5.95 -4.45
C HIS A 261 -13.22 6.27 -2.99
N ASP A 262 -12.03 5.90 -2.51
CA ASP A 262 -11.51 6.28 -1.20
C ASP A 262 -11.20 7.78 -1.10
N GLY A 263 -10.84 8.44 -2.22
CA GLY A 263 -10.57 9.87 -2.27
C GLY A 263 -11.71 10.73 -1.70
N PRO A 264 -12.93 10.69 -2.29
CA PRO A 264 -14.09 11.39 -1.75
C PRO A 264 -14.42 11.07 -0.29
N ALA A 265 -14.30 9.80 0.11
CA ALA A 265 -14.58 9.40 1.49
C ALA A 265 -13.56 9.98 2.47
N GLY A 266 -12.27 9.94 2.12
CA GLY A 266 -11.19 10.60 2.85
C GLY A 266 -11.39 12.11 2.93
N THR A 267 -11.78 12.76 1.83
CA THR A 267 -12.07 14.20 1.78
C THR A 267 -13.18 14.58 2.75
N VAL A 268 -14.31 13.84 2.77
CA VAL A 268 -15.40 14.09 3.72
C VAL A 268 -14.93 13.95 5.16
N LEU A 269 -14.19 12.87 5.47
CA LEU A 269 -13.64 12.66 6.81
C LEU A 269 -12.72 13.81 7.24
N ALA A 270 -11.82 14.25 6.35
CA ALA A 270 -10.91 15.34 6.63
C ALA A 270 -11.67 16.66 6.84
N VAL A 271 -12.52 17.07 5.90
CA VAL A 271 -13.27 18.34 5.98
C VAL A 271 -14.06 18.43 7.28
N LEU A 272 -14.85 17.40 7.62
CA LEU A 272 -15.69 17.42 8.81
C LEU A 272 -14.91 17.22 10.13
N THR A 273 -13.69 16.66 10.08
CA THR A 273 -12.78 16.61 11.22
C THR A 273 -12.10 17.96 11.47
N LEU A 274 -11.78 18.69 10.42
CA LEU A 274 -11.21 20.03 10.48
C LEU A 274 -12.24 21.02 11.02
N ASP A 275 -13.44 21.03 10.43
CA ASP A 275 -14.55 21.89 10.79
C ASP A 275 -15.91 21.19 10.56
N PRO A 276 -16.63 20.79 11.62
CA PRO A 276 -18.00 20.26 11.50
C PRO A 276 -18.99 21.25 10.84
N GLY A 277 -18.72 22.56 10.87
CA GLY A 277 -19.53 23.57 10.18
C GLY A 277 -19.36 23.56 8.65
N ALA A 278 -18.33 22.90 8.13
CA ALA A 278 -17.99 22.86 6.70
C ALA A 278 -18.79 21.82 5.89
N LEU A 279 -20.03 21.53 6.30
CA LEU A 279 -20.89 20.54 5.63
C LEU A 279 -21.11 20.85 4.14
N GLU A 280 -21.22 22.13 3.77
CA GLU A 280 -21.34 22.56 2.37
C GLU A 280 -20.08 22.31 1.55
N ILE A 281 -18.89 22.37 2.16
CA ILE A 281 -17.62 22.03 1.50
C ILE A 281 -17.57 20.51 1.24
N ALA A 282 -18.06 19.70 2.18
CA ALA A 282 -18.12 18.25 2.04
C ALA A 282 -19.23 17.75 1.10
N ARG A 283 -20.26 18.56 0.84
CA ARG A 283 -21.50 18.16 0.14
C ARG A 283 -21.27 17.50 -1.23
N PRO A 284 -20.43 18.01 -2.15
CA PRO A 284 -20.21 17.37 -3.45
C PRO A 284 -19.64 15.95 -3.32
N PHE A 285 -18.74 15.74 -2.36
CA PHE A 285 -18.14 14.44 -2.10
C PHE A 285 -19.13 13.50 -1.41
N LEU A 286 -19.97 14.00 -0.50
CA LEU A 286 -21.07 13.22 0.10
C LEU A 286 -22.08 12.75 -0.95
N GLU A 287 -22.45 13.61 -1.88
CA GLU A 287 -23.37 13.26 -2.98
C GLU A 287 -22.81 12.13 -3.83
N HIS A 288 -21.49 12.08 -4.04
CA HIS A 288 -20.85 10.94 -4.69
C HIS A 288 -20.96 9.65 -3.86
N LEU A 289 -20.91 9.70 -2.53
CA LEU A 289 -20.93 8.53 -1.63
C LEU A 289 -22.34 7.99 -1.34
N LEU A 290 -23.39 8.80 -1.49
CA LEU A 290 -24.78 8.44 -1.15
C LEU A 290 -25.43 7.36 -2.03
N PRO A 291 -25.22 7.31 -3.36
CA PRO A 291 -25.83 6.30 -4.22
C PRO A 291 -25.59 4.88 -3.73
N ALA A 292 -26.64 4.05 -3.75
CA ALA A 292 -26.58 2.65 -3.38
C ALA A 292 -25.85 1.79 -4.43
N GLY A 293 -25.48 0.58 -4.05
CA GLY A 293 -24.86 -0.41 -4.94
C GLY A 293 -23.34 -0.52 -4.78
N PRO A 294 -22.75 -1.60 -5.33
CA PRO A 294 -21.32 -1.82 -5.29
C PRO A 294 -20.57 -0.76 -6.11
N ARG A 295 -19.39 -0.37 -5.63
CA ARG A 295 -18.53 0.61 -6.31
C ARG A 295 -17.26 -0.07 -6.81
N ILE A 296 -17.08 -0.05 -8.12
CA ILE A 296 -15.90 -0.59 -8.79
C ILE A 296 -14.97 0.57 -9.10
N GLY A 297 -13.78 0.54 -8.51
CA GLY A 297 -12.72 1.52 -8.75
C GLY A 297 -11.36 0.92 -8.44
N PHE A 298 -10.30 1.69 -8.66
CA PHE A 298 -8.97 1.30 -8.22
C PHE A 298 -8.90 1.25 -6.70
N ASP A 299 -8.12 0.30 -6.20
CA ASP A 299 -7.67 0.28 -4.81
C ASP A 299 -6.76 1.48 -4.50
N LEU A 300 -6.50 1.71 -3.22
CA LEU A 300 -5.63 2.78 -2.75
C LEU A 300 -4.21 2.73 -3.33
N TRP A 301 -3.73 1.55 -3.71
CA TRP A 301 -2.38 1.37 -4.26
C TRP A 301 -2.30 1.64 -5.77
N GLU A 302 -3.43 2.05 -6.39
CA GLU A 302 -3.57 2.30 -7.82
C GLU A 302 -3.11 1.10 -8.66
N LEU A 303 -3.42 -0.11 -8.21
CA LEU A 303 -2.87 -1.34 -8.76
C LEU A 303 -3.94 -2.24 -9.37
N THR A 304 -5.09 -2.36 -8.71
CA THR A 304 -6.17 -3.25 -9.15
C THR A 304 -7.51 -2.55 -9.05
N GLN A 305 -8.34 -2.72 -10.08
CA GLN A 305 -9.74 -2.33 -10.02
C GLN A 305 -10.57 -3.44 -9.35
N GLY A 306 -11.64 -3.06 -8.65
CA GLY A 306 -12.56 -4.00 -8.02
C GLY A 306 -13.40 -3.29 -6.95
N ARG A 307 -14.08 -4.06 -6.11
CA ARG A 307 -14.64 -3.51 -4.87
C ARG A 307 -13.53 -3.56 -3.82
N SER A 308 -13.10 -2.42 -3.30
CA SER A 308 -12.03 -2.33 -2.28
C SER A 308 -12.61 -2.19 -0.88
N PHE A 309 -12.11 -3.00 0.07
CA PHE A 309 -12.49 -2.88 1.48
C PHE A 309 -12.13 -1.50 2.04
N HIS A 310 -10.96 -0.98 1.64
CA HIS A 310 -10.47 0.31 2.10
C HIS A 310 -11.45 1.44 1.74
N ALA A 311 -11.88 1.49 0.47
CA ALA A 311 -12.84 2.48 0.00
C ALA A 311 -14.22 2.32 0.66
N GLU A 312 -14.72 1.09 0.81
CA GLU A 312 -16.03 0.84 1.41
C GLU A 312 -16.04 1.16 2.91
N ASN A 313 -14.98 0.81 3.65
CA ASN A 313 -14.89 1.14 5.07
C ASN A 313 -14.74 2.66 5.30
N LEU A 314 -13.95 3.36 4.49
CA LEU A 314 -13.87 4.84 4.57
C LEU A 314 -15.21 5.48 4.22
N ARG A 315 -15.90 5.00 3.19
CA ARG A 315 -17.24 5.48 2.82
C ARG A 315 -18.21 5.37 3.98
N ARG A 316 -18.29 4.20 4.62
CA ARG A 316 -19.15 4.00 5.79
C ARG A 316 -18.83 5.02 6.88
N ARG A 317 -17.56 5.19 7.23
CA ARG A 317 -17.12 6.11 8.28
C ARG A 317 -17.43 7.57 7.93
N ALA A 318 -17.22 7.97 6.68
CA ALA A 318 -17.58 9.29 6.17
C ALA A 318 -19.09 9.56 6.30
N LEU A 319 -19.93 8.59 5.92
CA LEU A 319 -21.39 8.68 6.04
C LEU A 319 -21.84 8.73 7.51
N ALA A 320 -21.20 7.96 8.40
CA ALA A 320 -21.49 7.99 9.83
C ALA A 320 -21.17 9.34 10.47
N LEU A 321 -20.01 9.93 10.13
CA LEU A 321 -19.63 11.26 10.61
C LEU A 321 -20.57 12.33 10.07
N ALA A 322 -20.85 12.31 8.77
CA ALA A 322 -21.77 13.27 8.14
C ALA A 322 -23.19 13.18 8.70
N ALA A 323 -23.70 11.98 8.99
CA ALA A 323 -25.00 11.81 9.63
C ALA A 323 -25.06 12.49 11.00
N ARG A 324 -24.02 12.35 11.82
CA ARG A 324 -23.93 13.01 13.14
C ARG A 324 -23.80 14.52 13.02
N VAL A 325 -22.95 15.01 12.12
CA VAL A 325 -22.71 16.45 11.92
C VAL A 325 -23.94 17.15 11.34
N ALA A 326 -24.68 16.49 10.44
CA ALA A 326 -25.88 17.06 9.82
C ALA A 326 -27.11 17.04 10.75
N ALA A 327 -27.11 16.26 11.83
CA ALA A 327 -28.25 16.17 12.74
C ALA A 327 -28.56 17.54 13.39
N GLY A 328 -29.81 18.01 13.28
CA GLY A 328 -30.25 19.32 13.77
C GLY A 328 -29.85 20.50 12.87
N VAL A 329 -29.08 20.26 11.79
CA VAL A 329 -28.68 21.28 10.81
C VAL A 329 -29.34 21.02 9.45
N ASP A 330 -29.28 19.78 8.97
CA ASP A 330 -29.88 19.24 7.74
C ASP A 330 -30.34 17.80 8.01
N ASP A 331 -31.47 17.66 8.72
CA ASP A 331 -31.98 16.34 9.15
C ASP A 331 -32.29 15.40 7.98
N ALA A 332 -32.63 15.95 6.81
CA ALA A 332 -32.87 15.16 5.60
C ALA A 332 -31.57 14.54 5.09
N LEU A 333 -30.47 15.30 5.07
CA LEU A 333 -29.15 14.75 4.77
C LEU A 333 -28.71 13.74 5.84
N ALA A 334 -28.92 14.05 7.12
CA ALA A 334 -28.57 13.16 8.22
C ALA A 334 -29.20 11.77 8.07
N GLN A 335 -30.50 11.72 7.77
CA GLN A 335 -31.23 10.47 7.52
C GLN A 335 -30.72 9.72 6.28
N ARG A 336 -30.43 10.43 5.19
CA ARG A 336 -29.88 9.83 3.96
C ARG A 336 -28.50 9.23 4.20
N CYS A 337 -27.63 9.94 4.93
CA CYS A 337 -26.30 9.47 5.31
C CYS A 337 -26.39 8.24 6.21
N ALA A 338 -27.22 8.26 7.25
CA ALA A 338 -27.42 7.12 8.14
C ALA A 338 -27.90 5.87 7.38
N ALA A 339 -28.89 6.01 6.50
CA ALA A 339 -29.38 4.89 5.71
C ALA A 339 -28.33 4.36 4.72
N ALA A 340 -27.46 5.24 4.18
CA ALA A 340 -26.36 4.81 3.31
C ALA A 340 -25.22 4.14 4.08
N GLU A 341 -24.97 4.56 5.31
CA GLU A 341 -24.01 3.94 6.23
C GLU A 341 -24.40 2.51 6.56
N GLU A 342 -25.67 2.26 6.90
CA GLU A 342 -26.18 0.92 7.21
C GLU A 342 -25.99 -0.04 6.02
N ARG A 343 -26.36 0.41 4.82
CA ARG A 343 -26.14 -0.37 3.58
C ARG A 343 -24.66 -0.63 3.31
N SER A 344 -23.80 0.35 3.58
CA SER A 344 -22.34 0.22 3.43
C SER A 344 -21.78 -0.78 4.45
N ALA A 345 -22.35 -0.84 5.66
CA ALA A 345 -22.01 -1.83 6.66
C ALA A 345 -22.34 -3.26 6.21
N ASP A 346 -23.50 -3.47 5.60
CA ASP A 346 -23.89 -4.76 5.01
C ASP A 346 -22.95 -5.17 3.87
N GLN A 347 -22.65 -4.24 2.94
CA GLN A 347 -21.72 -4.49 1.83
C GLN A 347 -20.30 -4.81 2.30
N ARG A 348 -19.87 -4.23 3.43
CA ARG A 348 -18.56 -4.53 4.02
C ARG A 348 -18.46 -6.00 4.45
N ALA A 349 -19.57 -6.66 4.83
CA ALA A 349 -19.56 -8.06 5.23
C ALA A 349 -19.15 -9.01 4.09
N ASP A 350 -19.34 -8.62 2.82
CA ASP A 350 -18.90 -9.41 1.65
C ASP A 350 -17.38 -9.63 1.63
N PHE A 351 -16.61 -8.78 2.33
CA PHE A 351 -15.15 -8.85 2.40
C PHE A 351 -14.65 -9.81 3.46
N ASP A 352 -15.53 -10.43 4.26
CA ASP A 352 -15.13 -11.40 5.28
C ASP A 352 -14.28 -12.51 4.64
N ASP A 353 -13.11 -12.74 5.21
CA ASP A 353 -12.20 -13.81 4.81
C ASP A 353 -12.54 -15.06 5.64
N SER A 354 -12.63 -16.22 4.99
CA SER A 354 -12.82 -17.48 5.71
C SER A 354 -11.67 -17.79 6.69
N ALA A 355 -10.50 -17.16 6.49
CA ALA A 355 -9.38 -17.20 7.43
C ALA A 355 -9.52 -16.22 8.62
N GLY A 356 -10.64 -15.50 8.73
CA GLY A 356 -10.98 -14.66 9.89
C GLY A 356 -10.52 -13.20 9.81
N GLY A 357 -10.04 -12.73 8.65
CA GLY A 357 -9.63 -11.34 8.41
C GLY A 357 -10.53 -10.61 7.41
N TRP A 358 -10.08 -9.47 6.89
CA TRP A 358 -10.73 -8.78 5.77
C TRP A 358 -9.96 -9.01 4.48
N ARG A 359 -10.67 -9.40 3.41
CA ARG A 359 -10.11 -9.40 2.05
C ARG A 359 -9.95 -7.97 1.58
N HIS A 360 -8.80 -7.64 1.00
CA HIS A 360 -8.53 -6.32 0.44
C HIS A 360 -9.50 -5.93 -0.69
N VAL A 361 -9.74 -6.85 -1.62
CA VAL A 361 -10.48 -6.59 -2.87
C VAL A 361 -11.38 -7.77 -3.24
N LEU A 362 -12.56 -7.46 -3.77
CA LEU A 362 -13.48 -8.39 -4.43
C LEU A 362 -13.56 -8.10 -5.91
N ASP A 363 -13.78 -9.15 -6.69
CA ASP A 363 -13.98 -9.08 -8.14
C ASP A 363 -12.85 -8.29 -8.86
N PRO A 364 -11.57 -8.62 -8.60
CA PRO A 364 -10.48 -7.79 -9.08
C PRO A 364 -10.27 -7.89 -10.59
N GLU A 365 -9.92 -6.76 -11.20
CA GLU A 365 -9.39 -6.63 -12.55
C GLU A 365 -7.98 -6.00 -12.46
N PRO A 366 -6.92 -6.70 -12.92
CA PRO A 366 -6.95 -8.00 -13.56
C PRO A 366 -7.34 -9.16 -12.62
N PRO A 367 -7.95 -10.25 -13.14
CA PRO A 367 -8.39 -11.40 -12.33
C PRO A 367 -7.26 -12.05 -11.53
N TRP A 368 -6.00 -11.80 -11.91
CA TRP A 368 -4.81 -12.24 -11.20
C TRP A 368 -4.86 -12.01 -9.69
N PHE A 369 -5.38 -10.86 -9.22
CA PHE A 369 -5.39 -10.57 -7.78
C PHE A 369 -6.33 -11.49 -6.99
N ALA A 370 -7.28 -12.18 -7.63
CA ALA A 370 -8.09 -13.22 -6.98
C ALA A 370 -7.26 -14.46 -6.61
N ALA A 371 -6.10 -14.67 -7.25
CA ALA A 371 -5.17 -15.76 -6.99
C ALA A 371 -4.10 -15.42 -5.92
N THR A 372 -4.08 -14.18 -5.42
CA THR A 372 -3.21 -13.73 -4.32
C THR A 372 -3.85 -13.99 -2.95
N SER A 373 -3.10 -13.83 -1.87
CA SER A 373 -3.63 -13.95 -0.50
C SER A 373 -4.74 -12.95 -0.19
N ARG A 374 -4.80 -11.82 -0.90
CA ARG A 374 -5.67 -10.66 -0.63
C ARG A 374 -5.54 -10.11 0.80
N LEU A 375 -4.43 -10.43 1.49
CA LEU A 375 -4.02 -9.82 2.75
C LEU A 375 -3.34 -8.49 2.45
N ASP A 376 -3.77 -7.38 3.07
CA ASP A 376 -3.25 -6.06 2.74
C ASP A 376 -3.30 -5.10 3.94
N ALA A 377 -2.28 -4.27 4.10
CA ALA A 377 -2.16 -3.29 5.17
C ALA A 377 -3.20 -2.14 5.08
N SER A 378 -3.80 -1.91 3.91
CA SER A 378 -4.83 -0.89 3.70
C SER A 378 -6.10 -1.10 4.52
N VAL A 379 -6.37 -2.34 4.93
CA VAL A 379 -7.43 -2.67 5.88
C VAL A 379 -7.22 -1.86 7.17
N LEU A 380 -5.99 -1.81 7.69
CA LEU A 380 -5.63 -0.99 8.85
C LEU A 380 -5.74 0.50 8.54
N GLY A 381 -5.19 0.96 7.41
CA GLY A 381 -5.23 2.37 7.03
C GLY A 381 -6.65 2.95 7.03
N SER A 382 -7.62 2.20 6.50
CA SER A 382 -9.04 2.63 6.49
C SER A 382 -9.68 2.69 7.88
N ALA A 383 -9.17 1.92 8.85
CA ALA A 383 -9.67 1.91 10.23
C ALA A 383 -9.08 3.05 11.08
N LEU A 384 -7.92 3.60 10.66
CA LEU A 384 -7.13 4.54 11.45
C LEU A 384 -7.23 6.00 10.97
N LEU A 385 -7.51 6.26 9.68
CA LEU A 385 -7.68 7.63 9.18
C LEU A 385 -8.77 8.38 9.96
N ALA A 386 -8.49 9.54 10.54
CA ALA A 386 -9.45 10.29 11.38
C ALA A 386 -10.12 9.40 12.44
N PHE A 387 -9.30 8.63 13.17
CA PHE A 387 -9.75 7.62 14.14
C PHE A 387 -10.81 8.15 15.12
N GLU A 388 -11.86 7.35 15.35
CA GLU A 388 -12.84 7.57 16.41
C GLU A 388 -12.90 6.36 17.36
N PRO A 389 -13.05 6.57 18.68
CA PRO A 389 -13.22 5.46 19.62
C PRO A 389 -14.35 4.51 19.19
N GLY A 390 -14.08 3.19 19.23
CA GLY A 390 -15.03 2.15 18.79
C GLY A 390 -15.08 1.90 17.28
N SER A 391 -14.24 2.58 16.48
CA SER A 391 -14.30 2.50 15.00
C SER A 391 -13.43 1.42 14.33
N GLY A 392 -12.62 0.62 15.06
CA GLY A 392 -11.82 -0.40 14.39
C GLY A 392 -10.92 -1.35 15.20
N PRO A 393 -10.06 -0.88 16.14
CA PRO A 393 -8.98 -1.70 16.72
C PRO A 393 -9.43 -2.98 17.44
N ASP A 394 -10.65 -2.97 17.96
CA ASP A 394 -11.24 -4.11 18.66
C ASP A 394 -11.98 -5.10 17.74
N ASP A 395 -12.06 -4.81 16.43
CA ASP A 395 -12.61 -5.75 15.45
C ASP A 395 -11.70 -6.99 15.36
N PRO A 396 -12.21 -8.20 15.69
CA PRO A 396 -11.42 -9.43 15.62
C PRO A 396 -10.86 -9.69 14.21
N ARG A 397 -11.54 -9.24 13.15
CA ARG A 397 -11.04 -9.37 11.77
C ARG A 397 -9.85 -8.47 11.48
N LEU A 398 -9.81 -7.29 12.11
CA LEU A 398 -8.65 -6.41 12.03
C LEU A 398 -7.47 -7.01 12.81
N ALA A 399 -7.72 -7.55 14.01
CA ALA A 399 -6.71 -8.24 14.80
C ALA A 399 -6.10 -9.45 14.06
N GLU A 400 -6.92 -10.23 13.35
CA GLU A 400 -6.43 -11.34 12.51
C GLU A 400 -5.62 -10.83 11.32
N THR A 401 -6.02 -9.72 10.70
CA THR A 401 -5.24 -9.07 9.63
C THR A 401 -3.87 -8.63 10.13
N VAL A 402 -3.80 -7.97 11.30
CA VAL A 402 -2.56 -7.57 11.99
C VAL A 402 -1.67 -8.79 12.22
N ARG A 403 -2.21 -9.85 12.84
CA ARG A 403 -1.47 -11.08 13.14
C ARG A 403 -0.88 -11.73 11.89
N ARG A 404 -1.66 -11.79 10.80
CA ARG A 404 -1.21 -12.34 9.51
C ARG A 404 -0.11 -11.48 8.88
N LEU A 405 -0.24 -10.16 8.91
CA LEU A 405 0.80 -9.25 8.41
C LEU A 405 2.10 -9.40 9.22
N GLU A 406 2.02 -9.44 10.56
CA GLU A 406 3.18 -9.70 11.42
C GLU A 406 3.87 -11.02 11.05
N SER A 407 3.09 -12.09 10.93
CA SER A 407 3.61 -13.41 10.55
C SER A 407 4.25 -13.42 9.16
N CYS A 408 3.67 -12.71 8.20
CA CYS A 408 4.18 -12.68 6.82
C CYS A 408 5.48 -11.89 6.67
N TYR A 409 5.65 -10.81 7.44
CA TYR A 409 6.82 -9.92 7.29
C TYR A 409 7.94 -10.18 8.30
N ALA A 410 7.63 -10.85 9.40
CA ALA A 410 8.52 -11.28 10.47
C ALA A 410 9.97 -11.58 10.03
N ASP A 411 10.13 -12.57 9.17
CA ASP A 411 11.44 -13.07 8.70
C ASP A 411 11.62 -12.93 7.19
N ARG A 412 10.73 -12.17 6.54
CA ARG A 412 10.72 -12.03 5.09
C ARG A 412 11.94 -11.26 4.57
N TRP A 413 12.35 -10.23 5.28
CA TRP A 413 13.35 -9.29 4.81
C TRP A 413 14.57 -9.26 5.75
N PRO A 414 15.80 -9.21 5.21
CA PRO A 414 17.01 -9.11 6.02
C PRO A 414 16.95 -7.97 7.05
N VAL A 415 16.35 -6.83 6.70
CA VAL A 415 16.18 -5.71 7.63
C VAL A 415 15.32 -6.07 8.85
N ASN A 416 14.22 -6.82 8.68
CA ASN A 416 13.36 -7.27 9.77
C ASN A 416 14.06 -8.32 10.64
N VAL A 417 14.77 -9.26 10.01
CA VAL A 417 15.52 -10.28 10.75
C VAL A 417 16.61 -9.64 11.60
N ARG A 418 17.35 -8.65 11.07
CA ARG A 418 18.34 -7.89 11.85
C ARG A 418 17.69 -7.14 13.01
N TRP A 419 16.55 -6.49 12.78
CA TRP A 419 15.80 -5.75 13.80
C TRP A 419 15.42 -6.64 14.98
N ARG A 420 14.83 -7.81 14.69
CA ARG A 420 14.45 -8.80 15.71
C ARG A 420 15.65 -9.40 16.44
N ARG A 421 16.73 -9.74 15.72
CA ARG A 421 17.96 -10.28 16.33
C ARG A 421 18.61 -9.30 17.30
N ALA A 422 18.33 -8.00 17.19
CA ALA A 422 18.75 -6.98 18.14
C ALA A 422 17.85 -6.89 19.39
N GLY A 423 16.80 -7.71 19.49
CA GLY A 423 15.86 -7.72 20.62
C GLY A 423 14.74 -6.69 20.51
N ASN A 424 14.58 -6.03 19.36
CA ASN A 424 13.53 -5.04 19.16
C ASN A 424 12.17 -5.69 18.91
N LEU A 425 11.12 -5.06 19.41
CA LEU A 425 9.72 -5.37 19.07
C LEU A 425 9.33 -4.76 17.70
N GLY A 426 8.23 -5.25 17.14
CA GLY A 426 7.74 -4.82 15.82
C GLY A 426 8.66 -5.22 14.65
N ALA A 427 8.29 -4.79 13.45
CA ALA A 427 9.03 -5.03 12.21
C ALA A 427 8.56 -4.06 11.12
N GLY A 428 9.33 -3.91 10.04
CA GLY A 428 8.85 -3.23 8.85
C GLY A 428 7.71 -3.98 8.19
N ILE A 429 6.63 -3.28 7.84
CA ILE A 429 5.44 -3.81 7.17
C ILE A 429 5.33 -3.21 5.77
N GLY A 430 5.06 -4.05 4.76
CA GLY A 430 4.78 -3.62 3.38
C GLY A 430 3.29 -3.51 3.09
N ARG A 431 2.95 -3.24 1.83
CA ARG A 431 1.55 -3.14 1.36
C ARG A 431 0.81 -4.47 1.48
N PHE A 432 1.31 -5.50 0.81
CA PHE A 432 0.77 -6.87 0.83
C PHE A 432 1.86 -7.92 0.53
N PRO A 433 1.72 -9.19 0.96
CA PRO A 433 2.79 -10.20 0.88
C PRO A 433 3.25 -10.54 -0.54
N GLU A 434 2.44 -10.32 -1.56
CA GLU A 434 2.80 -10.59 -2.96
C GLU A 434 3.39 -9.37 -3.67
N ASP A 435 3.62 -8.26 -2.96
CA ASP A 435 4.10 -7.01 -3.54
C ASP A 435 5.51 -7.16 -4.14
N CYS A 436 5.67 -6.66 -5.37
CA CYS A 436 6.92 -6.61 -6.11
C CYS A 436 7.37 -5.17 -6.40
N ASN A 437 6.65 -4.14 -5.95
CA ASN A 437 7.04 -2.75 -6.16
C ASN A 437 8.16 -2.36 -5.19
N ASP A 438 9.30 -1.95 -5.75
CA ASP A 438 10.43 -1.46 -4.97
C ASP A 438 10.51 0.08 -4.90
N GLY A 439 9.54 0.79 -5.46
CA GLY A 439 9.50 2.26 -5.52
C GLY A 439 10.20 2.86 -6.74
N LEU A 440 10.89 2.05 -7.54
CA LEU A 440 11.47 2.40 -8.84
C LEU A 440 11.01 1.44 -9.95
N GLY A 441 10.82 0.17 -9.63
CA GLY A 441 10.33 -0.87 -10.55
C GLY A 441 9.72 -2.06 -9.81
N SER A 442 9.56 -3.17 -10.52
CA SER A 442 8.87 -4.38 -10.02
C SER A 442 9.83 -5.46 -9.51
N THR A 443 10.87 -5.08 -8.75
CA THR A 443 11.98 -5.99 -8.35
C THR A 443 11.95 -6.47 -6.88
N GLY A 444 10.80 -6.34 -6.22
CA GLY A 444 10.52 -6.89 -4.88
C GLY A 444 9.91 -5.85 -3.94
N GLY A 445 8.94 -6.27 -3.12
CA GLY A 445 8.33 -5.40 -2.11
C GLY A 445 9.27 -5.05 -0.96
N ASN A 446 9.02 -3.89 -0.35
CA ASN A 446 9.78 -3.32 0.75
C ASN A 446 8.88 -2.99 1.96
N PRO A 447 9.44 -2.75 3.15
CA PRO A 447 8.74 -2.02 4.20
C PRO A 447 8.31 -0.62 3.75
N TRP A 448 7.11 -0.22 4.11
CA TRP A 448 6.55 1.12 3.90
C TRP A 448 6.39 1.81 5.26
N PRO A 449 6.97 3.01 5.48
CA PRO A 449 6.76 3.76 6.71
C PRO A 449 5.28 3.97 7.05
N VAL A 450 4.43 4.27 6.06
CA VAL A 450 2.97 4.40 6.24
C VAL A 450 2.36 3.13 6.85
N ALA A 451 2.56 1.97 6.22
CA ALA A 451 2.01 0.70 6.71
C ALA A 451 2.59 0.28 8.08
N THR A 452 3.88 0.57 8.30
CA THR A 452 4.56 0.30 9.57
C THR A 452 4.00 1.19 10.70
N LEU A 453 3.70 2.46 10.41
CA LEU A 453 3.10 3.39 11.37
C LEU A 453 1.62 3.07 11.64
N TRP A 454 0.88 2.51 10.69
CA TRP A 454 -0.46 1.97 10.96
C TRP A 454 -0.44 0.86 12.01
N MET A 455 0.58 -0.02 12.00
CA MET A 455 0.73 -0.99 13.09
C MET A 455 1.00 -0.30 14.43
N ALA A 456 1.88 0.71 14.44
CA ALA A 456 2.17 1.47 15.65
C ALA A 456 0.88 2.08 16.23
N GLN A 457 0.07 2.72 15.38
CA GLN A 457 -1.21 3.31 15.77
C GLN A 457 -2.22 2.26 16.24
N TYR A 458 -2.33 1.11 15.55
CA TYR A 458 -3.17 0.00 15.98
C TYR A 458 -2.83 -0.42 17.42
N PHE A 459 -1.56 -0.69 17.70
CA PHE A 459 -1.11 -1.09 19.03
C PHE A 459 -1.27 0.03 20.07
N LEU A 460 -1.10 1.30 19.70
CA LEU A 460 -1.39 2.43 20.60
C LEU A 460 -2.87 2.44 21.02
N HIS A 461 -3.79 2.26 20.07
CA HIS A 461 -5.22 2.22 20.38
C HIS A 461 -5.63 0.98 21.19
N ARG A 462 -4.88 -0.12 21.10
CA ARG A 462 -5.01 -1.31 21.95
C ARG A 462 -4.38 -1.15 23.35
N GLY A 463 -3.68 -0.04 23.60
CA GLY A 463 -2.94 0.19 24.85
C GLY A 463 -1.58 -0.51 24.92
N GLU A 464 -1.13 -1.14 23.84
CA GLU A 464 0.09 -1.95 23.74
C GLU A 464 1.30 -1.08 23.35
N ARG A 465 1.67 -0.17 24.26
CA ARG A 465 2.66 0.90 24.01
C ARG A 465 4.05 0.41 23.63
N GLU A 466 4.53 -0.68 24.22
CA GLU A 466 5.86 -1.24 23.90
C GLU A 466 5.92 -1.78 22.46
N GLN A 467 4.88 -2.48 22.04
CA GLN A 467 4.77 -2.99 20.68
C GLN A 467 4.69 -1.83 19.67
N ALA A 468 3.89 -0.81 19.97
CA ALA A 468 3.83 0.41 19.17
C ALA A 468 5.18 1.14 19.06
N ALA A 469 5.93 1.22 20.16
CA ALA A 469 7.28 1.80 20.17
C ALA A 469 8.26 1.01 19.30
N GLY A 470 8.11 -0.31 19.21
CA GLY A 470 8.88 -1.16 18.30
C GLY A 470 8.68 -0.77 16.83
N TYR A 471 7.44 -0.59 16.38
CA TYR A 471 7.12 -0.17 15.01
C TYR A 471 7.57 1.25 14.69
N LEU A 472 7.30 2.20 15.60
CA LEU A 472 7.78 3.58 15.46
C LEU A 472 9.31 3.63 15.41
N GLY A 473 9.96 2.87 16.30
CA GLY A 473 11.40 2.74 16.36
C GLY A 473 11.99 2.16 15.08
N PHE A 474 11.35 1.15 14.48
CA PHE A 474 11.77 0.59 13.19
C PHE A 474 11.81 1.69 12.12
N VAL A 475 10.76 2.50 12.00
CA VAL A 475 10.73 3.59 11.01
C VAL A 475 11.86 4.58 11.27
N LEU A 476 11.96 5.11 12.48
CA LEU A 476 12.91 6.17 12.80
C LEU A 476 14.38 5.73 12.79
N ALA A 477 14.65 4.42 12.89
CA ALA A 477 15.99 3.88 12.74
C ALA A 477 16.45 3.77 11.27
N HIS A 478 15.52 3.82 10.30
CA HIS A 478 15.80 3.61 8.88
C HIS A 478 15.53 4.82 7.99
N VAL A 479 14.69 5.76 8.42
CA VAL A 479 14.40 7.01 7.70
C VAL A 479 14.63 8.23 8.59
N HIS A 480 15.05 9.34 7.98
CA HIS A 480 15.21 10.60 8.68
C HIS A 480 13.87 11.36 8.76
N PRO A 481 13.49 11.91 9.91
CA PRO A 481 12.22 12.64 10.09
C PRO A 481 12.11 13.96 9.30
N ASP A 482 13.19 14.40 8.63
CA ASP A 482 13.14 15.56 7.72
C ASP A 482 12.67 15.16 6.30
N ALA A 483 12.75 13.88 5.95
CA ALA A 483 12.43 13.40 4.60
C ALA A 483 12.13 11.89 4.62
N ILE A 484 11.01 11.51 5.24
CA ILE A 484 10.57 10.12 5.27
C ILE A 484 10.26 9.68 3.84
N SER A 485 10.89 8.60 3.40
CA SER A 485 10.67 8.05 2.08
C SER A 485 9.44 7.15 2.02
N GLU A 486 8.94 6.91 0.81
CA GLU A 486 7.83 5.98 0.56
C GLU A 486 8.15 4.57 1.07
N GLN A 487 9.40 4.13 0.90
CA GLN A 487 9.83 2.78 1.23
C GLN A 487 11.17 2.78 1.96
N ILE A 488 11.46 1.68 2.65
CA ILE A 488 12.76 1.34 3.23
C ILE A 488 13.26 0.10 2.50
N ASP A 489 14.43 0.13 1.89
CA ASP A 489 14.96 -1.02 1.16
C ASP A 489 15.06 -2.26 2.05
N ALA A 490 14.39 -3.36 1.64
CA ALA A 490 14.25 -4.58 2.41
C ALA A 490 15.58 -5.24 2.80
N THR A 491 16.65 -4.99 2.04
CA THR A 491 17.97 -5.61 2.26
C THR A 491 18.91 -4.71 3.04
N THR A 492 18.97 -3.43 2.70
CA THR A 492 19.94 -2.47 3.25
C THR A 492 19.36 -1.63 4.37
N GLY A 493 18.04 -1.50 4.46
CA GLY A 493 17.38 -0.59 5.39
C GLY A 493 17.48 0.89 4.99
N THR A 494 17.91 1.19 3.76
CA THR A 494 18.09 2.58 3.31
C THR A 494 16.81 3.19 2.73
N PRO A 495 16.60 4.52 2.81
CA PRO A 495 15.44 5.19 2.24
C PRO A 495 15.31 5.00 0.71
N ARG A 496 14.12 4.62 0.22
CA ARG A 496 13.84 4.31 -1.20
C ARG A 496 12.47 4.85 -1.66
N GLY A 497 12.32 5.10 -2.96
CA GLY A 497 11.11 5.66 -3.56
C GLY A 497 11.03 7.19 -3.44
N ALA A 498 9.81 7.73 -3.47
CA ALA A 498 9.56 9.16 -3.24
C ALA A 498 10.12 9.60 -1.88
N ARG A 499 10.67 10.81 -1.78
CA ARG A 499 11.25 11.36 -0.54
C ARG A 499 10.37 12.46 0.03
N GLY A 500 10.29 12.55 1.35
CA GLY A 500 9.42 13.52 2.03
C GLY A 500 7.95 13.22 1.77
N LEU A 501 7.57 11.94 1.72
CA LEU A 501 6.20 11.54 1.42
C LEU A 501 5.27 12.11 2.49
N GLY A 502 4.36 13.02 2.09
CA GLY A 502 3.48 13.75 2.99
C GLY A 502 2.61 12.80 3.81
N TRP A 503 2.09 11.74 3.20
CA TRP A 503 1.34 10.72 3.91
C TRP A 503 2.15 10.06 5.03
N ALA A 504 3.42 9.71 4.80
CA ALA A 504 4.26 9.11 5.84
C ALA A 504 4.52 10.07 7.01
N HIS A 505 4.72 11.36 6.74
CA HIS A 505 4.85 12.38 7.79
C HIS A 505 3.53 12.58 8.55
N ALA A 506 2.39 12.54 7.86
CA ALA A 506 1.08 12.59 8.50
C ALA A 506 0.88 11.43 9.48
N GLU A 507 1.21 10.20 9.06
CA GLU A 507 1.13 9.04 9.95
C GLU A 507 2.11 9.11 11.12
N LEU A 508 3.31 9.69 10.93
CA LEU A 508 4.26 9.88 12.02
C LEU A 508 3.72 10.86 13.06
N ILE A 509 3.18 11.99 12.61
CA ILE A 509 2.54 12.99 13.47
C ILE A 509 1.39 12.37 14.27
N THR A 510 0.47 11.67 13.59
CA THR A 510 -0.66 10.99 14.23
C THR A 510 -0.18 10.00 15.29
N THR A 511 0.83 9.18 14.96
CA THR A 511 1.41 8.20 15.89
C THR A 511 2.04 8.87 17.12
N VAL A 512 2.83 9.93 16.92
CA VAL A 512 3.52 10.64 18.01
C VAL A 512 2.52 11.33 18.93
N LEU A 513 1.50 11.98 18.38
CA LEU A 513 0.46 12.67 19.14
C LEU A 513 -0.44 11.69 19.92
N ALA A 514 -0.74 10.52 19.37
CA ALA A 514 -1.58 9.51 20.04
C ALA A 514 -0.86 8.81 21.20
N GLY A 515 0.45 8.55 21.06
CA GLY A 515 1.17 7.64 21.96
C GLY A 515 2.07 8.30 23.00
N TYR A 516 2.65 9.46 22.69
CA TYR A 516 3.79 9.99 23.44
C TYR A 516 3.50 11.41 23.91
N PRO A 517 2.82 11.60 25.06
CA PRO A 517 2.62 12.91 25.64
C PRO A 517 3.98 13.55 25.93
N SER A 518 4.01 14.89 25.97
CA SER A 518 5.22 15.66 26.31
C SER A 518 5.87 15.07 27.55
N ALA A 519 7.20 14.88 27.53
CA ALA A 519 7.92 14.66 28.79
C ALA A 519 7.55 15.81 29.74
N PRO A 520 7.29 15.55 31.04
CA PRO A 520 7.08 16.64 31.98
C PRO A 520 8.28 17.58 31.87
N SER A 521 8.00 18.85 31.60
CA SER A 521 8.99 19.91 31.72
C SER A 521 9.39 19.97 33.19
N ASP A 522 10.61 19.54 33.50
CA ASP A 522 11.25 19.76 34.80
C ASP A 522 11.34 21.27 35.13
#